data_AF-A0AA52EFQ0-F1
#
_entry.id   AF-A0AA52EFQ0-F1
#
_cell.length_a   1.000
_cell.length_b   1.000
_cell.length_c   1.000
_cell.angle_alpha   90.00
_cell.angle_beta   90.00
_cell.angle_gamma   90.00
#
_symmetry.space_group_name_H-M   'P 1'
#
loop_
_entity.id
_entity.type
_entity.pdbx_description
1 polymer ?
#
loop_
_entity_poly.entity_id
_entity_poly.type
_entity_poly.pdbx_seq_one_letter_code
_entity_poly.pdbx_strand_id
1 'polypeptide(L)'
;MTDSVVDLDDRISAVKEQYGEEIPIDTVGEVVSSLVSGTSQAGDIQHIAGELKELLDFITAARDELGSMRPKSLSAVDIPRAADELSAVVENTEAAAGTVMDAADTLSEIAFSMEGDQADTLMKLSTDLFEASSFQDITGQRINKVASTLDHLEDKLIALAEAIGDDYVETVEEEVFDEGGDVVNDEALLHGPQLDGEGNSQADIDALLASFD
;
A
#
# COMPACT_ATOMS: atom_id res chain seq x y z
N MET A 1 11.12 -23.50 -61.73
CA MET A 1 10.30 -23.52 -60.49
C MET A 1 11.11 -22.78 -59.46
N THR A 2 10.91 -21.48 -59.38
CA THR A 2 11.63 -20.57 -58.48
C THR A 2 10.93 -20.64 -57.14
N ASP A 3 11.62 -21.24 -56.18
CA ASP A 3 11.20 -21.37 -54.80
C ASP A 3 11.01 -19.96 -54.21
N SER A 4 9.77 -19.68 -53.81
CA SER A 4 9.34 -18.38 -53.28
C SER A 4 9.78 -18.28 -51.83
N VAL A 5 11.06 -17.99 -51.60
CA VAL A 5 11.52 -17.54 -50.28
C VAL A 5 10.88 -16.17 -50.05
N VAL A 6 9.80 -16.15 -49.25
CA VAL A 6 9.15 -14.91 -48.85
C VAL A 6 10.17 -14.08 -48.08
N ASP A 7 10.39 -12.85 -48.52
CA ASP A 7 11.40 -11.95 -47.95
C ASP A 7 11.06 -11.62 -46.49
N LEU A 8 12.07 -11.37 -45.67
CA LEU A 8 11.87 -11.08 -44.24
C LEU A 8 11.01 -9.82 -44.05
N ASP A 9 11.19 -8.83 -44.93
CA ASP A 9 10.43 -7.58 -44.93
C ASP A 9 8.94 -7.79 -45.24
N ASP A 10 8.60 -8.73 -46.11
CA ASP A 10 7.20 -9.09 -46.41
C ASP A 10 6.53 -9.73 -45.18
N ARG A 11 7.29 -10.53 -44.40
CA ARG A 11 6.79 -11.22 -43.20
C ARG A 11 6.65 -10.26 -42.02
N ILE A 12 7.59 -9.33 -41.85
CA ILE A 12 7.48 -8.25 -40.85
C ILE A 12 6.27 -7.36 -41.17
N SER A 13 6.05 -7.05 -42.45
CA SER A 13 4.89 -6.27 -42.89
C SER A 13 3.57 -7.01 -42.60
N ALA A 14 3.51 -8.32 -42.85
CA ALA A 14 2.34 -9.14 -42.55
C ALA A 14 2.03 -9.22 -41.04
N VAL A 15 3.06 -9.36 -40.19
CA VAL A 15 2.91 -9.29 -38.73
C VAL A 15 2.40 -7.92 -38.30
N LYS A 16 2.95 -6.84 -38.85
CA LYS A 16 2.52 -5.48 -38.54
C LYS A 16 1.08 -5.20 -38.98
N GLU A 17 0.64 -5.79 -40.09
CA GLU A 17 -0.75 -5.69 -40.57
C GLU A 17 -1.72 -6.51 -39.71
N GLN A 18 -1.27 -7.64 -39.15
CA GLN A 18 -2.07 -8.51 -38.30
C GLN A 18 -2.20 -8.00 -36.86
N TYR A 19 -1.12 -7.47 -36.27
CA TYR A 19 -1.08 -7.11 -34.84
C TYR A 19 -1.04 -5.58 -34.60
N GLY A 20 -0.75 -4.76 -35.62
CA GLY A 20 -0.62 -3.31 -35.46
C GLY A 20 0.77 -2.88 -34.95
N GLU A 21 0.85 -1.75 -34.23
CA GLU A 21 2.11 -1.26 -33.63
C GLU A 21 2.44 -1.94 -32.29
N GLU A 22 1.47 -2.59 -31.66
CA GLU A 22 1.60 -3.25 -30.37
C GLU A 22 1.30 -4.74 -30.52
N ILE A 23 2.21 -5.59 -30.05
CA ILE A 23 2.05 -7.05 -30.12
C ILE A 23 1.75 -7.57 -28.71
N PRO A 24 0.60 -8.23 -28.49
CA PRO A 24 0.29 -8.87 -27.21
C PRO A 24 1.38 -9.88 -26.82
N ILE A 25 1.88 -9.79 -25.58
CA ILE A 25 3.07 -10.54 -25.13
C ILE A 25 2.89 -12.06 -25.24
N ASP A 26 1.66 -12.54 -25.04
CA ASP A 26 1.23 -13.93 -25.20
C ASP A 26 1.35 -14.43 -26.66
N THR A 27 1.28 -13.53 -27.63
CA THR A 27 1.39 -13.85 -29.06
C THR A 27 2.79 -13.61 -29.63
N VAL A 28 3.68 -12.91 -28.92
CA VAL A 28 5.05 -12.60 -29.37
C VAL A 28 5.82 -13.88 -29.72
N GLY A 29 5.63 -14.96 -28.97
CA GLY A 29 6.30 -16.23 -29.24
C GLY A 29 5.89 -16.85 -30.58
N GLU A 30 4.61 -16.76 -30.95
CA GLU A 30 4.10 -17.20 -32.24
C GLU A 30 4.59 -16.31 -33.38
N VAL A 31 4.59 -14.99 -33.15
CA VAL A 31 5.11 -14.00 -34.10
C VAL A 31 6.59 -14.24 -34.40
N VAL A 32 7.43 -14.39 -33.38
CA VAL A 32 8.87 -14.66 -33.54
C VAL A 32 9.09 -15.99 -34.26
N SER A 33 8.34 -17.04 -33.91
CA SER A 33 8.44 -18.35 -34.57
C SER A 33 8.01 -18.29 -36.05
N SER A 34 6.94 -17.54 -36.33
CA SER A 34 6.42 -17.26 -37.68
C SER A 34 7.42 -16.46 -38.50
N LEU A 35 8.17 -15.52 -37.91
CA LEU A 35 9.24 -14.73 -38.55
C LEU A 35 10.53 -15.53 -38.78
N VAL A 36 10.71 -16.67 -38.13
CA VAL A 36 11.95 -17.46 -38.21
C VAL A 36 11.84 -18.68 -39.14
N SER A 37 10.65 -19.28 -39.26
CA SER A 37 10.45 -20.55 -39.98
C SER A 37 10.72 -20.53 -41.51
N GLY A 38 10.81 -19.36 -42.15
CA GLY A 38 11.01 -19.20 -43.60
C GLY A 38 12.41 -18.73 -44.04
N THR A 39 13.35 -18.50 -43.14
CA THR A 39 14.63 -17.84 -43.48
C THR A 39 15.75 -18.86 -43.72
N SER A 40 16.37 -18.84 -44.90
CA SER A 40 17.31 -19.88 -45.37
C SER A 40 18.73 -19.82 -44.77
N GLN A 41 19.05 -18.83 -43.92
CA GLN A 41 20.22 -18.85 -43.03
C GLN A 41 19.83 -19.50 -41.69
N ALA A 42 19.55 -20.81 -41.76
CA ALA A 42 18.76 -21.56 -40.79
C ALA A 42 19.47 -22.00 -39.49
N GLY A 43 20.71 -21.56 -39.25
CA GLY A 43 21.46 -21.91 -38.03
C GLY A 43 21.35 -20.81 -36.98
N ASP A 44 21.94 -19.66 -37.29
CA ASP A 44 22.06 -18.54 -36.35
C ASP A 44 20.71 -17.87 -36.07
N ILE A 45 19.82 -17.77 -37.07
CA ILE A 45 18.49 -17.18 -36.90
C ILE A 45 17.58 -18.09 -36.07
N GLN A 46 17.68 -19.42 -36.24
CA GLN A 46 16.94 -20.38 -35.41
C GLN A 46 17.42 -20.34 -33.96
N HIS A 47 18.73 -20.15 -33.74
CA HIS A 47 19.30 -20.04 -32.41
C HIS A 47 18.82 -18.77 -31.70
N ILE A 48 18.90 -17.61 -32.36
CA ILE A 48 18.40 -16.32 -31.84
C ILE A 48 16.89 -16.39 -31.55
N ALA A 49 16.12 -17.05 -32.40
CA ALA A 49 14.69 -17.26 -32.16
C ALA A 49 14.40 -18.09 -30.91
N GLY A 50 15.20 -19.13 -30.68
CA GLY A 50 15.14 -19.94 -29.46
C GLY A 50 15.45 -19.09 -28.22
N GLU A 51 16.54 -18.32 -28.26
CA GLU A 51 16.93 -17.42 -27.16
C GLU A 51 15.86 -16.34 -26.88
N LEU A 52 15.27 -15.76 -27.93
CA LEU A 52 14.17 -14.79 -27.79
C LEU A 52 12.92 -15.42 -27.18
N LYS A 53 12.61 -16.68 -27.54
CA LYS A 53 11.50 -17.43 -26.95
C LYS A 53 11.75 -17.70 -25.46
N GLU A 54 12.95 -18.16 -25.11
CA GLU A 54 13.33 -18.39 -23.70
C GLU A 54 13.27 -17.10 -22.88
N LEU A 55 13.74 -15.98 -23.44
CA LEU A 55 13.63 -14.67 -22.81
C LEU A 55 12.17 -14.24 -22.64
N LEU A 56 11.32 -14.47 -23.63
CA LEU A 56 9.89 -14.16 -23.55
C LEU A 56 9.19 -15.00 -22.49
N ASP A 57 9.46 -16.31 -22.44
CA ASP A 57 8.91 -17.23 -21.44
C ASP A 57 9.32 -16.75 -20.03
N PHE A 58 10.57 -16.30 -19.86
CA PHE A 58 11.05 -15.72 -18.61
C PHE A 58 10.34 -14.39 -18.25
N ILE A 59 10.16 -13.48 -19.21
CA ILE A 59 9.44 -12.21 -18.98
C ILE A 59 7.99 -12.46 -18.62
N THR A 60 7.33 -13.43 -19.27
CA THR A 60 5.94 -13.79 -19.00
C THR A 60 5.79 -14.36 -17.59
N ALA A 61 6.68 -15.29 -17.19
CA ALA A 61 6.69 -15.82 -15.83
C ALA A 61 6.93 -14.72 -14.78
N ALA A 62 7.86 -13.80 -15.04
CA ALA A 62 8.11 -12.66 -14.17
C ALA A 62 6.89 -11.73 -14.08
N ARG A 63 6.19 -11.47 -15.20
CA ARG A 63 4.95 -10.68 -15.22
C ARG A 63 3.86 -11.33 -14.38
N ASP A 64 3.67 -12.64 -14.49
CA ASP A 64 2.67 -13.37 -13.71
C ASP A 64 2.99 -13.34 -12.21
N GLU A 65 4.26 -13.50 -11.85
CA GLU A 65 4.74 -13.36 -10.47
C GLU A 65 4.50 -11.94 -9.94
N LEU A 66 4.82 -10.90 -10.72
CA LEU A 66 4.57 -9.51 -10.36
C LEU A 66 3.07 -9.21 -10.23
N GLY A 67 2.24 -9.76 -11.12
CA GLY A 67 0.78 -9.62 -11.06
C GLY A 67 0.17 -10.30 -9.83
N SER A 68 0.78 -11.38 -9.34
CA SER A 68 0.31 -12.06 -8.12
C SER A 68 0.42 -11.20 -6.86
N MET A 69 1.30 -10.18 -6.87
CA MET A 69 1.41 -9.20 -5.79
C MET A 69 0.28 -8.15 -5.81
N ARG A 70 -0.53 -8.08 -6.88
CA ARG A 70 -1.64 -7.14 -7.04
C ARG A 70 -1.22 -5.68 -6.79
N PRO A 71 -0.17 -5.17 -7.48
CA PRO A 71 0.33 -3.81 -7.26
C PRO A 71 -0.75 -2.73 -7.40
N LYS A 72 -1.76 -2.93 -8.25
CA LYS A 72 -2.86 -1.97 -8.38
C LYS A 72 -3.74 -1.92 -7.13
N SER A 73 -4.03 -3.07 -6.53
CA SER A 73 -4.76 -3.15 -5.26
C SER A 73 -3.96 -2.56 -4.11
N LEU A 74 -2.67 -2.92 -4.00
CA LEU A 74 -1.79 -2.39 -2.95
C LEU A 74 -1.72 -0.86 -2.99
N SER A 75 -1.55 -0.27 -4.18
CA SER A 75 -1.51 1.19 -4.33
C SER A 75 -2.85 1.86 -4.06
N ALA A 76 -3.98 1.24 -4.43
CA ALA A 76 -5.29 1.86 -4.32
C ALA A 76 -5.91 1.74 -2.91
N VAL A 77 -5.55 0.72 -2.13
CA VAL A 77 -6.25 0.36 -0.89
C VAL A 77 -5.28 0.22 0.28
N ASP A 78 -4.38 -0.76 0.22
CA ASP A 78 -3.61 -1.18 1.40
C ASP A 78 -2.58 -0.15 1.85
N ILE A 79 -1.86 0.45 0.89
CA ILE A 79 -0.81 1.44 1.19
C ILE A 79 -1.40 2.74 1.73
N PRO A 80 -2.43 3.34 1.09
CA PRO A 80 -3.12 4.51 1.66
C PRO A 80 -3.70 4.23 3.05
N ARG A 81 -4.39 3.11 3.23
CA ARG A 81 -4.95 2.73 4.53
C ARG A 81 -3.89 2.62 5.62
N ALA A 82 -2.75 1.98 5.33
CA ALA A 82 -1.66 1.88 6.29
C ALA A 82 -1.04 3.25 6.63
N ALA A 83 -0.99 4.17 5.67
CA ALA A 83 -0.53 5.55 5.91
C ALA A 83 -1.51 6.33 6.81
N ASP A 84 -2.81 6.17 6.60
CA ASP A 84 -3.86 6.77 7.43
C ASP A 84 -3.85 6.21 8.86
N GLU A 85 -3.75 4.89 9.02
CA GLU A 85 -3.62 4.24 10.33
C GLU A 85 -2.38 4.73 11.10
N LEU A 86 -1.24 4.88 10.42
CA LEU A 86 -0.04 5.44 11.04
C LEU A 86 -0.21 6.91 11.45
N SER A 87 -0.93 7.70 10.67
CA SER A 87 -1.22 9.10 10.98
C SER A 87 -2.11 9.21 12.22
N ALA A 88 -3.14 8.37 12.33
CA ALA A 88 -3.99 8.30 13.51
C ALA A 88 -3.24 7.83 14.76
N VAL A 89 -2.27 6.93 14.63
CA VAL A 89 -1.38 6.57 15.75
C VAL A 89 -0.58 7.78 16.23
N VAL A 90 -0.06 8.61 15.32
CA VAL A 90 0.65 9.85 15.71
C VAL A 90 -0.29 10.78 16.47
N GLU A 91 -1.47 11.06 15.92
CA GLU A 91 -2.44 11.96 16.54
C GLU A 91 -2.88 11.48 17.93
N ASN A 92 -3.25 10.21 18.06
CA ASN A 92 -3.65 9.63 19.34
C ASN A 92 -2.50 9.66 20.37
N THR A 93 -1.26 9.41 19.92
CA THR A 93 -0.11 9.45 20.82
C THR A 93 0.28 10.87 21.22
N GLU A 94 0.10 11.86 20.36
CA GLU A 94 0.24 13.29 20.67
C GLU A 94 -0.80 13.74 21.70
N ALA A 95 -2.07 13.39 21.51
CA ALA A 95 -3.14 13.71 22.45
C ALA A 95 -2.91 13.08 23.84
N ALA A 96 -2.48 11.81 23.88
CA ALA A 96 -2.13 11.14 25.12
C ALA A 96 -0.92 11.80 25.80
N ALA A 97 0.11 12.17 25.05
CA ALA A 97 1.29 12.87 25.58
C ALA A 97 0.91 14.24 26.16
N GLY A 98 0.02 14.98 25.48
CA GLY A 98 -0.53 16.25 25.99
C GLY A 98 -1.22 16.07 27.34
N THR A 99 -2.06 15.04 27.47
CA THR A 99 -2.74 14.70 28.74
C THR A 99 -1.73 14.41 29.87
N VAL A 100 -0.62 13.73 29.56
CA VAL A 100 0.45 13.47 30.53
C VAL A 100 1.17 14.76 30.93
N MET A 101 1.42 15.67 29.98
CA MET A 101 2.02 16.98 30.25
C MET A 101 1.12 17.86 31.13
N ASP A 102 -0.19 17.90 30.86
CA ASP A 102 -1.17 18.64 31.67
C ASP A 102 -1.22 18.10 33.12
N ALA A 103 -1.12 16.78 33.28
CA ALA A 103 -1.01 16.15 34.60
C ALA A 103 0.30 16.52 35.30
N ALA A 104 1.42 16.58 34.57
CA ALA A 104 2.70 17.02 35.10
C ALA A 104 2.65 18.50 35.56
N ASP A 105 2.00 19.38 34.79
CA ASP A 105 1.77 20.78 35.19
C ASP A 105 0.98 20.87 36.49
N THR A 106 -0.13 20.12 36.58
CA THR A 106 -0.96 20.06 37.80
C THR A 106 -0.14 19.59 39.01
N LEU A 107 0.75 18.60 38.84
CA LEU A 107 1.65 18.14 39.90
C LEU A 107 2.64 19.25 40.35
N SER A 108 3.16 20.02 39.41
CA SER A 108 4.03 21.17 39.70
C SER A 108 3.29 22.26 40.48
N GLU A 109 2.05 22.60 40.09
CA GLU A 109 1.23 23.59 40.81
C GLU A 109 0.95 23.16 42.26
N ILE A 110 0.63 21.88 42.46
CA ILE A 110 0.44 21.32 43.81
C ILE A 110 1.74 21.41 44.60
N ALA A 111 2.88 21.06 44.01
CA ALA A 111 4.18 21.16 44.66
C ALA A 111 4.49 22.60 45.11
N PHE A 112 4.21 23.61 44.28
CA PHE A 112 4.39 25.03 44.64
C PHE A 112 3.51 25.49 45.81
N SER A 113 2.37 24.85 46.01
CA SER A 113 1.46 25.15 47.13
C SER A 113 1.86 24.48 48.45
N MET A 114 2.90 23.64 48.44
CA MET A 114 3.36 22.84 49.57
C MET A 114 4.79 23.22 49.99
N GLU A 115 5.17 22.88 51.22
CA GLU A 115 6.53 23.02 51.74
C GLU A 115 7.06 21.67 52.23
N GLY A 116 8.38 21.49 52.21
CA GLY A 116 9.08 20.30 52.71
C GLY A 116 9.37 19.24 51.65
N ASP A 117 9.97 18.12 52.08
CA ASP A 117 10.53 17.08 51.20
C ASP A 117 9.51 16.49 50.20
N GLN A 118 8.22 16.49 50.54
CA GLN A 118 7.16 16.05 49.62
C GLN A 118 6.96 17.00 48.44
N ALA A 119 7.08 18.31 48.64
CA ALA A 119 6.99 19.30 47.57
C ALA A 119 8.15 19.12 46.58
N ASP A 120 9.37 18.97 47.10
CA ASP A 120 10.56 18.70 46.27
C ASP A 120 10.43 17.41 45.47
N THR A 121 9.85 16.37 46.07
CA THR A 121 9.60 15.08 45.40
C THR A 121 8.59 15.22 44.25
N LEU A 122 7.49 15.95 44.47
CA LEU A 122 6.48 16.19 43.42
C LEU A 122 7.03 17.04 42.28
N MET A 123 7.78 18.09 42.60
CA MET A 123 8.43 18.94 41.60
C MET A 123 9.40 18.13 40.72
N LYS A 124 10.17 17.24 41.35
CA LYS A 124 11.06 16.33 40.62
C LYS A 124 10.28 15.38 39.71
N LEU A 125 9.24 14.72 40.22
CA LEU A 125 8.41 13.80 39.41
C LEU A 125 7.75 14.51 38.22
N SER A 126 7.26 15.73 38.42
CA SER A 126 6.71 16.56 37.34
C SER A 126 7.78 16.84 36.27
N THR A 127 8.99 17.22 36.69
CA THR A 127 10.12 17.44 35.76
C THR A 127 10.48 16.16 34.99
N ASP A 128 10.56 15.02 35.68
CA ASP A 128 10.86 13.72 35.07
C ASP A 128 9.80 13.33 34.02
N LEU A 129 8.51 13.64 34.27
CA LEU A 129 7.41 13.42 33.32
C LEU A 129 7.54 14.31 32.07
N PHE A 130 7.86 15.60 32.23
CA PHE A 130 8.10 16.49 31.09
C PHE A 130 9.25 16.00 30.20
N GLU A 131 10.37 15.61 30.81
CA GLU A 131 11.52 15.08 30.07
C GLU A 131 11.17 13.78 29.34
N ALA A 132 10.46 12.87 30.01
CA ALA A 132 10.06 11.59 29.42
C ALA A 132 9.08 11.77 28.23
N SER A 133 8.11 12.68 28.35
CA SER A 133 7.14 12.95 27.29
C SER A 133 7.77 13.67 26.08
N SER A 134 8.91 14.34 26.24
CA SER A 134 9.61 14.99 25.11
C SER A 134 10.14 14.00 24.05
N PHE A 135 10.34 12.71 24.40
CA PHE A 135 10.76 11.68 23.45
C PHE A 135 9.69 11.33 22.39
N GLN A 136 8.43 11.72 22.61
CA GLN A 136 7.34 11.49 21.66
C GLN A 136 7.57 12.24 20.33
N ASP A 137 8.20 13.41 20.35
CA ASP A 137 8.54 14.19 19.14
C ASP A 137 9.37 13.38 18.13
N ILE A 138 10.38 12.64 18.61
CA ILE A 138 11.19 11.76 17.76
C ILE A 138 10.35 10.60 17.20
N THR A 139 9.40 10.09 17.98
CA THR A 139 8.52 8.99 17.54
C THR A 139 7.55 9.46 16.47
N GLY A 140 6.90 10.61 16.64
CA GLY A 140 6.04 11.24 15.65
C GLY A 140 6.79 11.52 14.34
N GLN A 141 7.98 12.12 14.41
CA GLN A 141 8.82 12.34 13.22
C GLN A 141 9.19 11.04 12.49
N ARG A 142 9.51 9.97 13.23
CA ARG A 142 9.85 8.67 12.63
C ARG A 142 8.64 8.03 11.96
N ILE A 143 7.46 8.09 12.57
CA ILE A 143 6.23 7.56 11.97
C ILE A 143 5.87 8.36 10.72
N ASN A 144 5.90 9.69 10.78
CA ASN A 144 5.67 10.54 9.60
C ASN A 144 6.63 10.23 8.45
N LYS A 145 7.89 9.89 8.75
CA LYS A 145 8.84 9.44 7.73
C LYS A 145 8.46 8.09 7.13
N VAL A 146 7.93 7.16 7.93
CA VAL A 146 7.42 5.87 7.44
C VAL A 146 6.19 6.10 6.55
N ALA A 147 5.23 6.91 6.98
CA ALA A 147 4.05 7.28 6.18
C ALA A 147 4.47 7.88 4.82
N SER A 148 5.37 8.87 4.81
CA SER A 148 5.90 9.42 3.55
C SER A 148 6.66 8.39 2.69
N THR A 149 7.23 7.34 3.30
CA THR A 149 7.85 6.25 2.54
C THR A 149 6.80 5.34 1.90
N LEU A 150 5.64 5.17 2.54
CA LEU A 150 4.49 4.47 1.98
C LEU A 150 3.93 5.24 0.79
N ASP A 151 3.82 6.57 0.85
CA ASP A 151 3.41 7.40 -0.31
C ASP A 151 4.32 7.19 -1.53
N HIS A 152 5.65 7.19 -1.31
CA HIS A 152 6.59 6.90 -2.39
C HIS A 152 6.51 5.46 -2.91
N LEU A 153 6.06 4.52 -2.07
CA LEU A 153 5.82 3.14 -2.47
C LEU A 153 4.55 3.03 -3.31
N GLU A 154 3.50 3.79 -2.98
CA GLU A 154 2.27 3.91 -3.77
C GLU A 154 2.59 4.32 -5.21
N ASP A 155 3.36 5.41 -5.41
CA ASP A 155 3.77 5.89 -6.74
C ASP A 155 4.47 4.79 -7.56
N LYS A 156 5.32 3.99 -6.91
CA LYS A 156 6.06 2.90 -7.56
C LYS A 156 5.15 1.73 -7.92
N LEU A 157 4.17 1.43 -7.07
CA LEU A 157 3.19 0.38 -7.29
C LEU A 157 2.23 0.77 -8.42
N ILE A 158 1.85 2.04 -8.52
CA ILE A 158 1.08 2.56 -9.67
C ILE A 158 1.86 2.35 -10.97
N ALA A 159 3.12 2.78 -11.02
CA ALA A 159 3.96 2.62 -12.20
C ALA A 159 4.19 1.13 -12.56
N LEU A 160 4.32 0.27 -11.55
CA LEU A 160 4.44 -1.18 -11.75
C LEU A 160 3.15 -1.77 -12.31
N ALA A 161 1.99 -1.41 -11.76
CA ALA A 161 0.69 -1.86 -12.23
C ALA A 161 0.46 -1.49 -13.70
N GLU A 162 0.76 -0.24 -14.07
CA GLU A 162 0.70 0.22 -15.47
C GLU A 162 1.64 -0.59 -16.37
N ALA A 163 2.87 -0.85 -15.92
CA ALA A 163 3.86 -1.58 -16.71
C ALA A 163 3.49 -3.04 -16.99
N ILE A 164 2.77 -3.70 -16.07
CA ILE A 164 2.35 -5.10 -16.21
C ILE A 164 0.91 -5.25 -16.71
N GLY A 165 0.15 -4.16 -16.80
CA GLY A 165 -1.27 -4.17 -17.13
C GLY A 165 -2.13 -4.81 -16.04
N ASP A 166 -1.80 -4.54 -14.77
CA ASP A 166 -2.63 -4.93 -13.63
C ASP A 166 -3.72 -3.88 -13.39
N ASP A 167 -4.95 -4.25 -13.76
CA ASP A 167 -6.14 -3.42 -13.56
C ASP A 167 -6.98 -3.88 -12.36
N TYR A 168 -6.52 -4.91 -11.62
CA TYR A 168 -7.28 -5.47 -10.51
C TYR A 168 -7.17 -4.58 -9.27
N VAL A 169 -8.31 -4.09 -8.80
CA VAL A 169 -8.44 -3.45 -7.49
C VAL A 169 -9.28 -4.36 -6.62
N GLU A 170 -8.75 -4.78 -5.48
CA GLU A 170 -9.54 -5.52 -4.49
C GLU A 170 -10.61 -4.60 -3.92
N THR A 171 -11.86 -5.07 -3.96
CA THR A 171 -12.95 -4.40 -3.25
C THR A 171 -12.76 -4.67 -1.77
N VAL A 172 -12.44 -3.62 -1.02
CA VAL A 172 -12.57 -3.67 0.45
C VAL A 172 -14.03 -3.93 0.77
N GLU A 173 -14.31 -5.01 1.50
CA GLU A 173 -15.65 -5.22 2.07
C GLU A 173 -15.93 -4.07 3.03
N GLU A 174 -16.96 -3.26 2.75
CA GLU A 174 -17.46 -2.27 3.70
C GLU A 174 -17.81 -2.98 5.01
N GLU A 175 -17.44 -2.38 6.15
CA GLU A 175 -17.90 -2.86 7.45
C GLU A 175 -19.43 -2.91 7.45
N VAL A 176 -19.97 -4.12 7.47
CA VAL A 176 -21.43 -4.31 7.54
C VAL A 176 -21.81 -4.22 9.01
N PHE A 177 -22.52 -3.16 9.36
CA PHE A 177 -23.12 -2.98 10.68
C PHE A 177 -24.52 -3.61 10.71
N ASP A 178 -24.87 -4.28 11.80
CA ASP A 178 -26.26 -4.70 12.02
C ASP A 178 -27.14 -3.54 12.49
N GLU A 179 -28.44 -3.80 12.68
CA GLU A 179 -29.40 -2.83 13.21
C GLU A 179 -29.05 -2.33 14.63
N GLY A 180 -28.14 -3.01 15.33
CA GLY A 180 -27.61 -2.64 16.64
C GLY A 180 -26.28 -1.89 16.61
N GLY A 181 -25.70 -1.64 15.43
CA GLY A 181 -24.42 -0.94 15.27
C GLY A 181 -23.19 -1.83 15.51
N ASP A 182 -23.38 -3.15 15.67
CA ASP A 182 -22.28 -4.10 15.82
C ASP A 182 -21.77 -4.55 14.44
N VAL A 183 -20.44 -4.66 14.33
CA VAL A 183 -19.78 -5.15 13.11
C VAL A 183 -20.09 -6.64 12.93
N VAL A 184 -20.76 -6.98 11.83
CA VAL A 184 -21.29 -8.33 11.55
C VAL A 184 -20.20 -9.26 10.99
N ASN A 185 -19.08 -8.70 10.53
CA ASN A 185 -17.93 -9.46 10.02
C ASN A 185 -16.81 -9.50 11.09
N ASP A 186 -16.48 -10.69 11.58
CA ASP A 186 -15.39 -10.94 12.55
C ASP A 186 -14.01 -10.44 12.08
N GLU A 187 -13.76 -10.36 10.77
CA GLU A 187 -12.50 -9.87 10.20
C GLU A 187 -12.34 -8.34 10.39
N ALA A 188 -13.45 -7.60 10.45
CA ALA A 188 -13.46 -6.16 10.68
C ALA A 188 -13.23 -5.79 12.17
N LEU A 189 -13.48 -6.73 13.10
CA LEU A 189 -13.14 -6.57 14.53
C LEU A 189 -11.62 -6.61 14.81
N LEU A 190 -10.80 -6.95 13.81
CA LEU A 190 -9.33 -6.99 13.93
C LEU A 190 -8.67 -5.64 13.65
N HIS A 191 -9.42 -4.63 13.21
CA HIS A 191 -8.90 -3.28 13.03
C HIS A 191 -8.83 -2.56 14.36
N GLY A 192 -7.75 -1.79 14.55
CA GLY A 192 -7.47 -1.05 15.77
C GLY A 192 -8.50 0.04 16.06
N PRO A 193 -8.23 0.95 17.02
CA PRO A 193 -9.15 2.05 17.33
C PRO A 193 -9.58 2.78 16.05
N GLN A 194 -10.89 3.02 15.92
CA GLN A 194 -11.50 3.68 14.76
C GLN A 194 -10.86 5.05 14.49
N LEU A 195 -10.67 5.37 13.21
CA LEU A 195 -10.19 6.67 12.75
C LEU A 195 -11.19 7.76 13.13
N ASP A 196 -10.69 8.97 13.40
CA ASP A 196 -11.52 10.10 13.79
C ASP A 196 -12.50 10.46 12.66
N GLY A 197 -13.80 10.40 12.96
CA GLY A 197 -14.90 10.60 12.00
C GLY A 197 -15.52 9.32 11.43
N GLU A 198 -14.92 8.15 11.68
CA GLU A 198 -15.48 6.83 11.31
C GLU A 198 -16.11 6.09 12.49
N GLY A 199 -15.98 6.64 13.71
CA GLY A 199 -16.68 6.16 14.89
C GLY A 199 -18.14 6.64 14.98
N ASN A 200 -18.98 5.87 15.66
CA ASN A 200 -20.33 6.31 16.02
C ASN A 200 -20.25 7.64 16.77
N SER A 201 -20.99 8.66 16.31
CA SER A 201 -20.97 9.95 16.98
C SER A 201 -21.55 9.81 18.39
N GLN A 202 -21.21 10.73 19.31
CA GLN A 202 -21.80 10.72 20.65
C GLN A 202 -23.34 10.75 20.61
N ALA A 203 -23.92 11.39 19.58
CA ALA A 203 -25.36 11.38 19.35
C ALA A 203 -25.89 9.98 18.95
N ASP A 204 -25.12 9.22 18.18
CA ASP A 204 -25.46 7.84 17.81
C ASP A 204 -25.34 6.92 19.03
N ILE A 205 -24.29 7.09 19.84
CA ILE A 205 -24.11 6.35 21.11
C ILE A 205 -25.26 6.63 22.08
N ASP A 206 -25.65 7.89 22.24
CA ASP A 206 -26.75 8.28 23.13
C ASP A 206 -28.10 7.74 22.64
N ALA A 207 -28.32 7.70 21.32
CA ALA A 207 -29.53 7.12 20.72
C ALA A 207 -29.60 5.60 20.91
N LEU A 208 -28.45 4.92 20.78
CA LEU A 208 -28.31 3.48 20.94
C LEU A 208 -28.54 3.09 22.41
N LEU A 209 -27.98 3.83 23.37
CA LEU A 209 -28.23 3.63 24.80
C LEU A 209 -29.67 3.91 25.22
N ALA A 210 -30.33 4.90 24.60
CA ALA A 210 -31.74 5.18 24.85
C ALA A 210 -32.68 4.08 24.30
N SER A 211 -32.21 3.22 23.39
CA SER A 211 -33.00 2.11 22.85
C SER A 211 -33.03 0.86 23.75
N PHE A 212 -32.15 0.82 24.77
CA PHE A 212 -32.07 -0.27 25.74
C PHE A 212 -32.88 -0.04 27.03
N ASP A 213 -33.52 1.12 27.17
CA ASP A 213 -34.44 1.50 28.26
C ASP A 213 -35.92 1.40 27.80
#